data_AF-X1A149-F1
#
_entry.id   AF-X1A149-F1
#
_cell.length_a   1.000
_cell.length_b   1.000
_cell.length_c   1.000
_cell.angle_alpha   90.00
_cell.angle_beta   90.00
_cell.angle_gamma   90.00
#
_symmetry.space_group_name_H-M   'P 1'
#
loop_
_entity.id
_entity.type
_entity.pdbx_description
1 polymer ?
#
loop_
_entity_poly.entity_id
_entity_poly.type
_entity_poly.pdbx_seq_one_letter_code
_entity_poly.pdbx_strand_id
1 'polypeptide(L)'
;MLNKVKGNMYSFFNNYPFKGANRGCTWNPIKGKCPHDCSYCFMKRFPQKELRLDEKCFKDNLGRDRYIFVGSSTDMWGTHINQDWIRDVLIHCYKYPDNQYFFQSKNPERFSVFKLPDNFIICTTIETDKQDILDKHSLLIYLIKNYEFSILM
;
A
#
# COMPACT_ATOMS: atom_id res chain seq x y z
N MET A 1 2.06 14.88 -1.96
CA MET A 1 3.26 15.04 -1.13
C MET A 1 3.73 13.68 -0.65
N LEU A 2 4.98 13.31 -0.94
CA LEU A 2 5.60 12.09 -0.41
C LEU A 2 5.84 12.24 1.10
N ASN A 3 5.41 11.26 1.89
CA ASN A 3 5.70 11.25 3.33
C ASN A 3 6.80 10.22 3.62
N LYS A 4 7.73 10.54 4.52
CA LYS A 4 8.61 9.51 5.09
C LYS A 4 7.75 8.47 5.81
N VAL A 5 8.09 7.19 5.67
CA VAL A 5 7.45 6.13 6.45
C VAL A 5 7.67 6.44 7.94
N LYS A 6 6.59 6.53 8.72
CA LYS A 6 6.61 6.69 10.18
C LYS A 6 5.98 5.45 10.79
N GLY A 7 6.65 4.84 11.77
CA GLY A 7 6.22 3.58 12.40
C GLY A 7 6.91 2.35 11.83
N ASN A 8 6.64 1.20 12.44
CA ASN A 8 7.32 -0.08 12.18
C ASN A 8 6.48 -1.07 11.35
N MET A 9 5.33 -0.64 10.78
CA MET A 9 4.39 -1.56 10.10
C MET A 9 5.07 -2.38 9.00
N TYR A 10 6.19 -1.87 8.47
CA TYR A 10 7.10 -2.57 7.60
C TYR A 10 8.54 -2.24 7.96
N SER A 11 9.07 -2.88 9.00
CA SER A 11 10.49 -2.79 9.35
C SER A 11 11.39 -3.14 8.15
N PHE A 12 10.93 -4.01 7.25
CA PHE A 12 11.61 -4.33 6.00
C PHE A 12 11.75 -3.12 5.05
N PHE A 13 10.81 -2.17 4.99
CA PHE A 13 11.03 -0.95 4.18
C PHE A 13 12.22 -0.12 4.67
N ASN A 14 12.58 -0.27 5.95
CA ASN A 14 13.73 0.40 6.53
C ASN A 14 15.00 -0.48 6.51
N ASN A 15 14.87 -1.81 6.44
CA ASN A 15 15.97 -2.76 6.69
C ASN A 15 16.23 -3.81 5.58
N TYR A 16 15.52 -3.79 4.44
CA TYR A 16 15.71 -4.81 3.40
C TYR A 16 17.05 -4.66 2.66
N PRO A 17 17.81 -5.76 2.42
CA PRO A 17 19.19 -5.71 1.96
C PRO A 17 19.28 -5.69 0.43
N PHE A 18 18.77 -4.64 -0.21
CA PHE A 18 19.13 -4.35 -1.60
C PHE A 18 19.87 -3.01 -1.64
N LYS A 19 21.20 -3.13 -1.78
CA LYS A 19 22.24 -2.10 -1.78
C LYS A 19 21.73 -0.65 -2.00
N GLY A 20 21.69 0.10 -0.90
CA GLY A 20 21.94 1.54 -0.91
C GLY A 20 20.73 2.46 -1.11
N ALA A 21 19.78 2.52 -0.17
CA ALA A 21 19.09 3.77 0.16
C ALA A 21 18.11 3.65 1.34
N ASN A 22 18.35 4.41 2.40
CA ASN A 22 17.35 4.87 3.36
C ASN A 22 16.28 5.78 2.67
N ARG A 23 15.48 5.27 1.73
CA ARG A 23 14.52 6.07 0.92
C ARG A 23 13.11 5.46 0.78
N GLY A 24 12.63 4.75 1.80
CA GLY A 24 11.23 4.36 1.90
C GLY A 24 10.30 5.57 2.09
N CYS A 25 9.25 5.70 1.29
CA CYS A 25 8.21 6.72 1.45
C CYS A 25 6.81 6.17 1.17
N THR A 26 5.79 6.93 1.58
CA THR A 26 4.39 6.65 1.23
C THR A 26 3.86 7.69 0.26
N TRP A 27 3.00 7.24 -0.65
CA TRP A 27 2.26 8.09 -1.58
C TRP A 27 0.78 7.69 -1.55
N ASN A 28 -0.10 8.61 -1.19
CA ASN A 28 -1.50 8.32 -0.90
C ASN A 28 -2.43 9.13 -1.80
N PRO A 29 -2.57 8.77 -3.09
CA PRO A 29 -3.44 9.49 -4.02
C PRO A 29 -4.93 9.21 -3.77
N ILE A 30 -5.29 8.02 -3.28
CA ILE A 30 -6.65 7.69 -2.82
C ILE A 30 -6.66 7.79 -1.29
N LYS A 31 -7.61 8.56 -0.74
CA LYS A 31 -7.67 8.89 0.69
C LYS A 31 -9.11 8.81 1.19
N GLY A 32 -9.28 8.48 2.46
CA GLY A 32 -10.56 8.60 3.16
C GLY A 32 -10.79 7.44 4.13
N LYS A 33 -12.00 7.39 4.69
CA LYS A 33 -12.43 6.30 5.56
C LYS A 33 -12.46 5.00 4.75
N CYS A 34 -11.66 4.03 5.19
CA CYS A 34 -11.64 2.70 4.60
C CYS A 34 -12.88 1.91 5.08
N PRO A 35 -13.71 1.38 4.17
CA PRO A 35 -14.91 0.61 4.50
C PRO A 35 -14.68 -0.70 5.26
N HIS A 36 -13.46 -1.24 5.24
CA HIS A 36 -13.11 -2.42 6.05
C HIS A 36 -13.26 -2.16 7.56
N ASP A 37 -13.17 -0.89 7.99
CA ASP A 37 -13.35 -0.42 9.37
C ASP A 37 -12.69 -1.27 10.47
N CYS A 38 -11.51 -1.86 10.17
CA CYS A 38 -10.84 -2.81 11.05
C CYS A 38 -10.58 -2.21 12.44
N SER A 39 -10.80 -2.97 13.52
CA SER A 39 -10.62 -2.52 14.91
C SER A 39 -9.20 -2.00 15.20
N TYR A 40 -8.19 -2.69 14.67
CA TYR A 40 -6.76 -2.37 14.82
C TYR A 40 -6.24 -1.29 13.85
N CYS A 41 -7.08 -0.71 13.00
CA CYS A 41 -6.62 0.18 11.93
C CYS A 41 -5.96 1.46 12.49
N PHE A 42 -4.66 1.66 12.21
CA PHE A 42 -3.91 2.81 12.70
C PHE A 42 -4.49 4.17 12.23
N MET A 43 -5.19 4.16 11.08
CA MET A 43 -5.82 5.36 10.53
C MET A 43 -6.98 5.89 11.39
N LYS A 44 -7.51 5.09 12.33
CA LYS A 44 -8.53 5.53 13.31
C LYS A 44 -8.01 6.59 14.27
N ARG A 45 -6.69 6.75 14.39
CA ARG A 45 -6.05 7.81 15.21
C ARG A 45 -6.13 9.20 14.57
N PHE A 46 -6.53 9.28 13.30
CA PHE A 46 -6.57 10.53 12.54
C PHE A 46 -8.01 10.83 12.09
N PRO A 47 -8.39 12.12 11.93
CA PRO A 47 -9.66 12.48 11.31
C PRO A 47 -9.75 11.95 9.88
N GLN A 48 -10.79 11.15 9.61
CA GLN A 48 -11.02 10.55 8.29
C GLN A 48 -12.15 11.30 7.58
N LYS A 49 -11.89 11.70 6.34
CA LYS A 49 -12.91 12.24 5.42
C LYS A 49 -13.48 11.12 4.56
N GLU A 50 -14.51 11.43 3.80
CA GLU A 50 -15.01 10.53 2.76
C GLU A 50 -13.92 10.16 1.75
N LEU A 51 -14.13 8.96 1.19
CA LEU A 51 -13.26 8.36 0.20
C LEU A 51 -13.24 9.20 -1.07
N ARG A 52 -12.03 9.56 -1.53
CA ARG A 52 -11.84 10.42 -2.68
C ARG A 52 -10.48 10.18 -3.34
N LEU A 53 -10.41 10.55 -4.61
CA LEU A 53 -9.15 10.79 -5.30
C LEU A 53 -8.63 12.18 -4.93
N ASP A 54 -7.42 12.27 -4.41
CA ASP A 54 -6.74 13.54 -4.18
C ASP A 54 -5.89 13.90 -5.41
N GLU A 55 -6.55 14.53 -6.39
CA GLU A 55 -5.96 14.91 -7.68
C GLU A 55 -4.68 15.75 -7.54
N LYS A 56 -4.51 16.46 -6.42
CA LYS A 56 -3.30 17.25 -6.16
C LYS A 56 -2.05 16.37 -6.06
N CYS A 57 -2.19 15.10 -5.68
CA CYS A 57 -1.07 14.16 -5.58
C CYS A 57 -0.45 13.82 -6.95
N PHE A 58 -1.18 13.99 -8.05
CA PHE A 58 -0.66 13.72 -9.41
C PHE A 58 0.31 14.79 -9.91
N LYS A 59 0.48 15.89 -9.15
CA LYS A 59 1.55 16.87 -9.37
C LYS A 59 2.85 16.47 -8.67
N ASP A 60 2.84 15.42 -7.84
CA ASP A 60 4.02 14.99 -7.11
C ASP A 60 5.06 14.36 -8.05
N ASN A 61 6.31 14.77 -7.90
CA ASN A 61 7.46 14.08 -8.45
C ASN A 61 7.84 12.90 -7.53
N LEU A 62 7.67 11.68 -8.01
CA LEU A 62 7.97 10.47 -7.24
C LEU A 62 9.49 10.20 -7.14
N GLY A 63 10.30 10.89 -7.93
CA GLY A 63 11.76 10.72 -7.98
C GLY A 63 12.15 9.39 -8.62
N ARG A 64 13.37 8.93 -8.29
CA ARG A 64 13.98 7.70 -8.80
C ARG A 64 14.67 6.94 -7.67
N ASP A 65 14.86 5.63 -7.85
CA ASP A 65 15.51 4.73 -6.90
C ASP A 65 14.87 4.78 -5.50
N ARG A 66 13.52 4.77 -5.45
CA ARG A 66 12.76 4.75 -4.19
C ARG A 66 11.94 3.48 -4.02
N TYR A 67 11.63 3.19 -2.76
CA TYR A 67 10.58 2.25 -2.38
C TYR A 67 9.35 3.04 -1.94
N ILE A 68 8.26 2.93 -2.68
CA ILE A 68 7.06 3.74 -2.48
C ILE A 68 5.90 2.83 -2.10
N PHE A 69 5.44 2.92 -0.85
CA PHE A 69 4.18 2.30 -0.45
C PHE A 69 3.01 3.20 -0.90
N VAL A 70 2.25 2.71 -1.86
CA VAL A 70 1.09 3.40 -2.41
C VAL A 70 -0.19 2.97 -1.69
N GLY A 71 -0.98 3.94 -1.23
CA GLY A 71 -2.25 3.66 -0.57
C GLY A 71 -2.10 3.17 0.87
N SER A 72 -1.11 3.65 1.61
CA SER A 72 -0.92 3.32 3.03
C SER A 72 -2.06 3.77 3.94
N SER A 73 -2.88 4.74 3.51
CA SER A 73 -3.95 5.33 4.33
C SER A 73 -5.33 4.73 4.13
N THR A 74 -5.53 3.91 3.10
CA THR A 74 -6.79 3.22 2.80
C THR A 74 -6.52 2.08 1.82
N ASP A 75 -7.27 1.00 1.89
CA ASP A 75 -7.18 -0.07 0.89
C ASP A 75 -7.65 0.44 -0.48
N MET A 76 -6.69 0.87 -1.32
CA MET A 76 -6.96 1.45 -2.63
C MET A 76 -7.45 0.42 -3.66
N TRP A 77 -7.44 -0.86 -3.31
CA TRP A 77 -7.87 -1.97 -4.15
C TRP A 77 -9.22 -2.56 -3.69
N GLY A 78 -9.81 -2.07 -2.59
CA GLY A 78 -11.11 -2.51 -2.11
C GLY A 78 -12.23 -2.28 -3.13
N THR A 79 -13.19 -3.20 -3.24
CA THR A 79 -14.26 -3.23 -4.27
C THR A 79 -15.02 -1.91 -4.48
N HIS A 80 -15.13 -1.11 -3.42
CA HIS A 80 -15.80 0.20 -3.40
C HIS A 80 -14.98 1.35 -4.03
N ILE A 81 -13.70 1.13 -4.34
CA ILE A 81 -12.84 2.13 -4.99
C ILE A 81 -13.18 2.17 -6.48
N ASN A 82 -13.34 3.36 -7.07
CA ASN A 82 -13.53 3.49 -8.51
C ASN A 82 -12.30 2.95 -9.25
N GLN A 83 -12.51 2.04 -10.21
CA GLN A 83 -11.45 1.43 -11.00
C GLN A 83 -10.62 2.47 -11.78
N ASP A 84 -11.23 3.57 -12.22
CA ASP A 84 -10.54 4.65 -12.94
C ASP A 84 -9.52 5.35 -12.04
N TRP A 85 -9.82 5.51 -10.75
CA TRP A 85 -8.87 6.08 -9.80
C TRP A 85 -7.64 5.19 -9.65
N ILE A 86 -7.83 3.87 -9.58
CA ILE A 86 -6.70 2.92 -9.55
C ILE A 86 -5.89 3.06 -10.84
N ARG A 87 -6.55 3.12 -12.00
CA ARG A 87 -5.87 3.28 -13.29
C ARG A 87 -5.03 4.57 -13.33
N ASP A 88 -5.58 5.70 -12.88
CA ASP A 88 -4.85 6.97 -12.83
C ASP A 88 -3.60 6.87 -11.95
N VAL A 89 -3.72 6.24 -10.79
CA VAL A 89 -2.61 5.99 -9.87
C VAL A 89 -1.51 5.16 -10.53
N LEU A 90 -1.88 4.06 -11.19
CA LEU A 90 -0.92 3.20 -11.91
C LEU A 90 -0.26 3.97 -13.06
N ILE A 91 -1.01 4.74 -13.85
CA ILE A 91 -0.49 5.62 -14.92
C ILE A 91 0.56 6.58 -14.36
N HIS A 92 0.35 7.14 -13.17
CA HIS A 92 1.34 8.00 -12.56
C HIS A 92 2.59 7.23 -12.12
N CYS A 93 2.44 6.04 -11.54
CA CYS A 93 3.56 5.17 -11.21
C CYS A 93 4.40 4.78 -12.44
N TYR A 94 3.75 4.49 -13.58
CA TYR A 94 4.44 4.16 -14.84
C TYR A 94 5.35 5.27 -15.37
N LYS A 95 5.11 6.54 -14.99
CA LYS A 95 5.98 7.67 -15.36
C LYS A 95 7.32 7.67 -14.62
N TYR A 96 7.46 6.88 -13.54
CA TYR A 96 8.67 6.81 -12.74
C TYR A 96 9.13 5.34 -12.55
N PRO A 97 9.58 4.69 -13.65
CA PRO A 97 9.86 3.26 -13.68
C PRO A 97 11.03 2.83 -12.79
N ASP A 98 11.95 3.75 -12.45
CA ASP A 98 13.12 3.48 -11.60
C ASP A 98 12.77 3.30 -10.11
N ASN A 99 11.48 3.39 -9.75
CA ASN A 99 11.02 3.13 -8.40
C ASN A 99 10.46 1.71 -8.27
N GLN A 100 10.52 1.18 -7.05
CA GLN A 100 9.76 0.01 -6.65
C GLN A 100 8.49 0.45 -5.93
N TYR A 101 7.36 -0.07 -6.37
CA TYR A 101 6.06 0.25 -5.81
C TYR A 101 5.55 -0.90 -4.99
N PHE A 102 5.07 -0.60 -3.79
CA PHE A 102 4.43 -1.58 -2.93
C PHE A 102 2.96 -1.27 -2.80
N PHE A 103 2.13 -2.29 -2.99
CA PHE A 103 0.70 -2.23 -2.88
C PHE A 103 0.22 -3.34 -1.94
N GLN A 104 -0.72 -3.03 -1.07
CA GLN A 104 -1.32 -4.00 -0.16
C GLN A 104 -2.84 -3.93 -0.26
N SER A 105 -3.52 -5.07 -0.21
CA SER A 105 -4.98 -5.13 -0.14
C SER A 105 -5.52 -6.32 0.65
N LYS A 106 -6.72 -6.17 1.22
CA LYS A 106 -7.56 -7.30 1.67
C LYS A 106 -8.37 -7.93 0.54
N ASN A 107 -8.29 -7.37 -0.66
CA ASN A 107 -8.99 -7.78 -1.88
C ASN A 107 -7.95 -8.18 -2.96
N PRO A 108 -7.26 -9.31 -2.80
CA PRO A 108 -6.18 -9.71 -3.71
C PRO A 108 -6.65 -9.96 -5.14
N GLU A 109 -7.89 -10.36 -5.38
CA GLU A 109 -8.39 -10.56 -6.76
C GLU A 109 -8.38 -9.27 -7.58
N ARG A 110 -8.45 -8.10 -6.94
CA ARG A 110 -8.42 -6.81 -7.65
C ARG A 110 -7.13 -6.61 -8.43
N PHE A 111 -6.01 -7.18 -7.99
CA PHE A 111 -4.73 -7.05 -8.68
C PHE A 111 -4.77 -7.66 -10.09
N SER A 112 -5.48 -8.78 -10.29
CA SER A 112 -5.53 -9.48 -11.59
C SER A 112 -6.31 -8.72 -12.67
N VAL A 113 -7.05 -7.68 -12.31
CA VAL A 113 -7.76 -6.80 -13.25
C VAL A 113 -6.77 -5.91 -14.03
N PHE A 114 -5.56 -5.72 -13.50
CA PHE A 114 -4.56 -4.83 -14.07
C PHE A 114 -3.31 -5.59 -14.48
N LYS A 115 -2.68 -5.16 -15.57
CA LYS A 115 -1.32 -5.57 -15.89
C LYS A 115 -0.38 -4.80 -14.97
N LEU A 116 0.37 -5.50 -14.12
CA LEU A 116 1.34 -4.91 -13.18
C LEU A 116 2.76 -5.36 -13.57
N PRO A 117 3.74 -4.46 -13.63
CA PRO A 117 5.13 -4.77 -13.99
C PRO A 117 5.92 -5.35 -12.80
N ASP A 118 7.09 -5.93 -13.07
CA ASP A 118 7.91 -6.62 -12.06
C ASP A 118 8.41 -5.74 -10.92
N ASN A 119 8.51 -4.42 -11.14
CA ASN A 119 8.85 -3.45 -10.11
C ASN A 119 7.67 -3.10 -9.18
N PHE A 120 6.50 -3.70 -9.39
CA PHE A 120 5.34 -3.57 -8.51
C PHE A 120 5.26 -4.81 -7.63
N ILE A 121 5.51 -4.61 -6.34
CA ILE A 121 5.36 -5.62 -5.30
C ILE A 121 3.92 -5.53 -4.80
N ILE A 122 3.15 -6.59 -5.01
CA ILE A 122 1.79 -6.69 -4.49
C ILE A 122 1.77 -7.60 -3.26
N CYS A 123 0.94 -7.25 -2.30
CA CYS A 123 0.79 -7.98 -1.05
C CYS A 123 -0.67 -8.09 -0.70
N THR A 124 -1.02 -9.15 0.02
CA THR A 124 -2.33 -9.27 0.64
C THR A 124 -2.21 -9.31 2.14
N THR A 125 -3.23 -8.77 2.81
CA THR A 125 -3.35 -8.86 4.26
C THR A 125 -4.04 -10.17 4.63
N ILE A 126 -3.41 -10.98 5.48
CA ILE A 126 -4.00 -12.18 6.06
C ILE A 126 -4.17 -11.93 7.55
N GLU A 127 -5.38 -12.19 8.04
CA GLU A 127 -5.78 -11.90 9.41
C GLU A 127 -6.80 -12.91 9.91
N THR A 128 -6.96 -12.97 11.23
CA THR A 128 -7.98 -13.77 11.89
C THR A 128 -9.24 -12.94 12.13
N ASP A 129 -10.39 -13.59 12.11
CA ASP A 129 -11.70 -13.09 12.52
C ASP A 129 -11.87 -13.03 14.05
N LYS A 130 -10.91 -13.54 14.82
CA LYS A 130 -10.95 -13.58 16.30
C LYS A 130 -10.32 -12.33 16.91
N GLN A 131 -11.16 -11.45 17.45
CA GLN A 131 -10.72 -10.15 18.01
C GLN A 131 -9.71 -10.30 19.16
N ASP A 132 -9.87 -11.30 20.02
CA ASP A 132 -8.96 -11.57 21.14
C ASP A 132 -7.56 -11.99 20.69
N ILE A 133 -7.43 -12.54 19.49
CA ILE A 133 -6.15 -12.85 18.85
C ILE A 133 -5.59 -11.61 18.16
N LEU A 134 -6.41 -10.81 17.46
CA LEU A 134 -6.00 -9.54 16.85
C LEU A 134 -5.44 -8.54 17.88
N ASP A 135 -5.98 -8.55 19.10
CA ASP A 135 -5.49 -7.69 20.19
C ASP A 135 -4.10 -8.11 20.70
N LYS A 136 -3.72 -9.38 20.50
CA LYS A 136 -2.47 -9.99 20.99
C LYS A 136 -1.40 -10.17 19.92
N HIS A 137 -1.80 -10.31 18.65
CA HIS A 137 -0.92 -10.59 17.52
C HIS A 137 -1.24 -9.65 16.35
N SER A 138 -0.20 -9.03 15.81
CA SER A 138 -0.29 -8.17 14.63
C SER A 138 -0.52 -8.98 13.35
N LEU A 139 -1.29 -8.40 12.43
CA LEU A 139 -1.50 -8.80 11.03
C LEU A 139 -0.34 -9.56 10.38
N LEU A 140 -0.65 -10.62 9.64
CA LEU A 140 0.31 -11.25 8.74
C LEU A 140 0.21 -10.59 7.36
N ILE A 141 1.35 -10.16 6.81
CA ILE A 141 1.39 -9.55 5.49
C ILE A 141 2.07 -10.53 4.55
N TYR A 142 1.35 -10.88 3.49
CA TYR A 142 1.80 -11.89 2.55
C TYR A 142 2.30 -11.23 1.27
N LEU A 143 3.55 -11.51 0.90
CA LEU A 143 4.12 -11.01 -0.35
C LEU A 143 3.71 -11.95 -1.49
N ILE A 144 3.01 -11.39 -2.48
CA ILE A 144 2.63 -12.09 -3.70
C ILE A 144 3.56 -11.55 -4.79
N LYS A 145 4.67 -12.25 -5.06
CA LYS A 145 5.54 -11.89 -6.19
C LYS A 145 5.75 -13.13 -7.04
N ASN A 146 5.42 -13.07 -8.33
CA ASN A 146 5.65 -14.15 -9.29
C ASN A 146 5.11 -15.54 -8.86
N TYR A 147 3.97 -15.59 -8.16
CA TYR A 147 3.42 -16.81 -7.56
C TYR A 147 4.34 -17.51 -6.53
N GLU A 148 5.42 -16.85 -6.11
CA GLU A 148 6.24 -17.27 -4.99
C GLU A 148 5.70 -16.68 -3.69
N PHE A 149 5.66 -17.57 -2.70
CA PHE A 149 4.92 -17.45 -1.48
C PHE A 149 5.92 -17.15 -0.35
N SER A 150 5.93 -15.93 0.19
CA SER A 150 6.80 -15.57 1.33
C SER A 150 6.03 -14.85 2.43
N ILE A 151 6.16 -15.37 3.66
CA ILE A 151 5.60 -14.78 4.86
C ILE A 151 6.54 -13.65 5.31
N LEU A 152 6.03 -12.42 5.37
CA LEU A 152 6.72 -11.31 6.05
C LEU A 152 6.21 -11.28 7.50
N MET A 153 7.03 -11.80 8.43
CA MET A 153 6.85 -11.63 9.88
C MET A 153 7.52 -10.36 10.38
#